data_AF-A0A535CBC8-F1
#
_entry.id   AF-A0A535CBC8-F1
#
_cell.length_a   1.000
_cell.length_b   1.000
_cell.length_c   1.000
_cell.angle_alpha   90.00
_cell.angle_beta   90.00
_cell.angle_gamma   90.00
#
_symmetry.space_group_name_H-M   'P 1'
#
loop_
_entity.id
_entity.type
_entity.pdbx_description
1 polymer ?
#
loop_
_entity_poly.entity_id
_entity_poly.type
_entity_poly.pdbx_seq_one_letter_code
_entity_poly.pdbx_strand_id
1 'polypeptide(L)'
;MEQPSVVTQTTGPKEKDHTPGRNPWKWMRLFFTEDVSPDNSPVVELQRRAVWIGLALILQAPNEIDHSSYMPYLKSFGSLVPFVLIGGSFIAMVMAFRPTSLKQQARQRQPHRWQRVLLVLTLLVTIAGGIEFGRSVVMSFLPPQFSNDGTSLDTNAAVLLLEGRNPYTDSNMLDLARHFPIQPNWTTPLERGQFANRLDYPTLVEFQTVLDTDLKAGTAPEFESKISYPALSFLTLVPFALFNDYNVLPFYLLSYLLLVAIAWKVVRPEMRMWVLLLAMANVSMWSSTVGGNLDIFYTLLIVMVWLLRDRRWYSAIFLGLALASKQIAWFFIPFYIIMVARQYGFKESIYRLAIAGSIGLAINLPFIL
;
A
#
# COMPACT_ATOMS: atom_id res chain seq x y z
N MET A 1 78.86 30.96 9.58
CA MET A 1 78.21 29.85 8.86
C MET A 1 76.72 30.10 8.94
N GLU A 2 76.19 30.81 7.96
CA GLU A 2 74.76 31.14 7.84
C GLU A 2 74.18 30.29 6.71
N GLN A 3 73.14 29.51 7.02
CA GLN A 3 72.41 28.70 6.04
C GLN A 3 71.32 29.55 5.38
N PRO A 4 71.25 29.65 4.04
CA PRO A 4 70.19 30.35 3.36
C PRO A 4 68.90 29.52 3.34
N SER A 5 67.82 30.09 3.86
CA SER A 5 66.47 29.54 3.80
C SER A 5 65.92 29.62 2.37
N VAL A 6 65.71 28.46 1.75
CA VAL A 6 65.07 28.32 0.43
C VAL A 6 63.56 28.51 0.60
N VAL A 7 63.06 29.68 0.24
CA VAL A 7 61.62 29.97 0.13
C VAL A 7 61.09 29.30 -1.13
N THR A 8 60.41 28.17 -0.98
CA THR A 8 59.72 27.48 -2.07
C THR A 8 58.40 28.21 -2.36
N GLN A 9 58.38 29.04 -3.40
CA GLN A 9 57.15 29.62 -3.95
C GLN A 9 56.32 28.50 -4.60
N THR A 10 55.38 27.93 -3.86
CA THR A 10 54.31 27.11 -4.42
C THR A 10 53.38 28.00 -5.23
N THR A 11 53.45 27.89 -6.55
CA THR A 11 52.47 28.42 -7.50
C THR A 11 51.12 27.73 -7.26
N GLY A 12 50.30 28.31 -6.38
CA GLY A 12 48.93 27.89 -6.18
C GLY A 12 48.17 27.94 -7.51
N PRO A 13 47.46 26.87 -7.92
CA PRO A 13 46.64 26.91 -9.12
C PRO A 13 45.60 28.01 -8.93
N LYS A 14 45.57 28.98 -9.86
CA LYS A 14 44.52 29.99 -9.98
C LYS A 14 43.17 29.27 -9.99
N GLU A 15 42.50 29.34 -8.86
CA GLU A 15 41.10 28.97 -8.69
C GLU A 15 40.33 29.85 -9.67
N LYS A 16 39.93 29.26 -10.81
CA LYS A 16 39.03 29.95 -11.73
C LYS A 16 37.77 30.20 -10.93
N ASP A 17 37.51 31.46 -10.64
CA ASP A 17 36.22 31.96 -10.16
C ASP A 17 35.14 31.53 -11.17
N HIS A 18 34.65 30.31 -10.99
CA HIS A 18 33.42 29.84 -11.58
C HIS A 18 32.33 30.66 -10.92
N THR A 19 31.95 31.74 -11.61
CA THR A 19 30.68 32.43 -11.39
C THR A 19 29.63 31.37 -11.08
N PRO A 20 28.88 31.48 -9.96
CA PRO A 20 27.90 30.50 -9.55
C PRO A 20 26.71 30.58 -10.50
N GLY A 21 26.91 30.08 -11.73
CA GLY A 21 25.85 29.81 -12.67
C GLY A 21 24.88 28.90 -11.93
N ARG A 22 23.65 29.40 -11.75
CA ARG A 22 22.55 28.67 -11.12
C ARG A 22 22.47 27.29 -11.74
N ASN A 23 23.08 26.30 -11.10
CA ASN A 23 22.96 24.93 -11.54
C ASN A 23 21.52 24.50 -11.24
N PRO A 24 20.66 24.32 -12.25
CA PRO A 24 19.23 24.03 -12.04
C PRO A 24 19.01 22.71 -11.28
N TRP A 25 20.07 21.92 -11.09
CA TRP A 25 20.05 20.62 -10.43
C TRP A 25 20.37 20.65 -8.93
N LYS A 26 20.49 21.82 -8.28
CA LYS A 26 20.83 21.91 -6.84
C LYS A 26 19.81 21.17 -5.94
N TRP A 27 18.54 21.13 -6.33
CA TRP A 27 17.49 20.43 -5.57
C TRP A 27 17.65 18.90 -5.59
N MET A 28 18.33 18.34 -6.61
CA MET A 28 18.55 16.89 -6.70
C MET A 28 19.43 16.35 -5.58
N ARG A 29 20.21 17.22 -4.93
CA ARG A 29 21.02 16.87 -3.75
C ARG A 29 20.18 16.41 -2.56
N LEU A 30 18.88 16.70 -2.55
CA LEU A 30 17.94 16.18 -1.55
C LEU A 30 17.67 14.68 -1.72
N PHE A 31 17.92 14.14 -2.91
CA PHE A 31 17.61 12.76 -3.27
C PHE A 31 18.87 11.93 -3.57
N PHE A 32 19.92 12.54 -4.12
CA PHE A 32 21.16 11.84 -4.43
C PHE A 32 22.31 12.40 -3.60
N THR A 33 23.04 11.51 -2.91
CA THR A 33 24.25 11.92 -2.19
C THR A 33 25.35 12.29 -3.19
N GLU A 34 26.06 13.38 -2.94
CA GLU A 34 27.23 13.78 -3.75
C GLU A 34 28.49 13.06 -3.30
N ASP A 35 28.54 12.61 -2.04
CA ASP A 35 29.66 11.86 -1.53
C ASP A 35 29.55 10.39 -1.95
N VAL A 36 30.48 9.99 -2.84
CA VAL A 36 30.62 8.64 -3.38
C VAL A 36 31.78 7.89 -2.72
N SER A 37 32.19 8.33 -1.53
CA SER A 37 33.14 7.60 -0.69
C SER A 37 32.64 6.16 -0.44
N PRO A 38 33.55 5.20 -0.22
CA PRO A 38 33.19 3.82 0.11
C PRO A 38 32.20 3.71 1.28
N ASP A 39 32.30 4.60 2.26
CA ASP A 39 31.43 4.64 3.45
C ASP A 39 29.97 4.97 3.11
N ASN A 40 29.74 5.74 2.04
CA ASN A 40 28.41 6.11 1.55
C ASN A 40 27.84 5.14 0.50
N SER A 41 28.58 4.09 0.12
CA SER A 41 28.10 3.08 -0.83
C SER A 41 26.75 2.45 -0.47
N PRO A 42 26.39 2.18 0.81
CA PRO A 42 25.09 1.64 1.14
C PRO A 42 23.94 2.65 0.92
N VAL A 43 24.22 3.95 1.08
CA VAL A 43 23.22 5.01 0.84
C VAL A 43 22.96 5.16 -0.66
N VAL A 44 24.03 5.22 -1.47
CA VAL A 44 23.93 5.27 -2.94
C VAL A 44 23.16 4.05 -3.48
N GLU A 45 23.41 2.88 -2.91
CA GLU A 45 22.66 1.66 -3.22
C GLU A 45 21.17 1.81 -2.93
N LEU A 46 20.79 2.28 -1.74
CA LEU A 46 19.39 2.50 -1.36
C LEU A 46 18.71 3.55 -2.26
N GLN A 47 19.39 4.63 -2.61
CA GLN A 47 18.88 5.64 -3.55
C GLN A 47 18.62 5.04 -4.94
N ARG A 48 19.51 4.16 -5.43
CA ARG A 48 19.28 3.45 -6.70
C ARG A 48 18.06 2.53 -6.61
N ARG A 49 17.86 1.84 -5.49
CA ARG A 49 16.67 0.98 -5.29
C ARG A 49 15.40 1.82 -5.25
N ALA A 50 15.44 2.98 -4.58
CA ALA A 50 14.33 3.93 -4.55
C ALA A 50 13.94 4.43 -5.95
N VAL A 51 14.91 4.63 -6.86
CA VAL A 51 14.62 4.95 -8.27
C VAL A 51 13.85 3.83 -8.97
N TRP A 52 14.21 2.56 -8.74
CA TRP A 52 13.48 1.41 -9.30
C TRP A 52 12.07 1.27 -8.70
N ILE A 53 11.91 1.54 -7.41
CA ILE A 53 10.59 1.61 -6.77
C ILE A 53 9.77 2.75 -7.38
N GLY A 54 10.39 3.91 -7.62
CA GLY A 54 9.75 5.04 -8.31
C GLY A 54 9.24 4.65 -9.70
N LEU A 55 10.03 3.89 -10.48
CA LEU A 55 9.58 3.34 -11.77
C LEU A 55 8.38 2.40 -11.61
N ALA A 56 8.40 1.53 -10.59
CA ALA A 56 7.27 0.64 -10.32
C ALA A 56 5.98 1.43 -10.05
N LEU A 57 6.06 2.52 -9.28
CA LEU A 57 4.92 3.41 -9.00
C LEU A 57 4.46 4.18 -10.23
N ILE A 58 5.40 4.68 -11.06
CA ILE A 58 5.07 5.33 -12.34
C ILE A 58 4.28 4.38 -13.24
N LEU A 59 4.63 3.10 -13.29
CA LEU A 59 3.94 2.11 -14.09
C LEU A 59 2.60 1.69 -13.48
N GLN A 60 2.45 1.73 -12.14
CA GLN A 60 1.19 1.40 -11.48
C GLN A 60 0.15 2.52 -11.55
N ALA A 61 0.57 3.79 -11.46
CA ALA A 61 -0.35 4.92 -11.38
C ALA A 61 -1.41 4.99 -12.51
N PRO A 62 -1.09 4.67 -13.79
CA PRO A 62 -2.09 4.66 -14.85
C PRO A 62 -3.19 3.60 -14.70
N ASN A 63 -2.98 2.55 -13.88
CA ASN A 63 -4.01 1.54 -13.62
C ASN A 63 -5.16 2.08 -12.75
N GLU A 64 -4.96 3.23 -12.08
CA GLU A 64 -5.99 3.91 -11.30
C GLU A 64 -6.90 4.79 -12.19
N ILE A 65 -6.58 4.94 -13.47
CA ILE A 65 -7.43 5.64 -14.43
C ILE A 65 -8.64 4.75 -14.72
N ASP A 66 -9.84 5.33 -14.66
CA ASP A 66 -11.07 4.61 -14.98
C ASP A 66 -10.98 4.00 -16.38
N HIS A 67 -11.15 2.68 -16.43
CA HIS A 67 -11.06 1.89 -17.65
C HIS A 67 -12.10 2.34 -18.68
N SER A 68 -13.26 2.84 -18.22
CA SER A 68 -14.31 3.37 -19.09
C SER A 68 -13.80 4.53 -19.98
N SER A 69 -12.82 5.29 -19.50
CA SER A 69 -12.29 6.47 -20.19
C SER A 69 -11.44 6.12 -21.41
N TYR A 70 -10.81 4.94 -21.44
CA TYR A 70 -9.90 4.55 -22.52
C TYR A 70 -10.28 3.27 -23.27
N MET A 71 -11.10 2.39 -22.66
CA MET A 71 -11.57 1.15 -23.29
C MET A 71 -12.23 1.33 -24.67
N PRO A 72 -13.05 2.38 -24.92
CA PRO A 72 -13.65 2.59 -26.24
C PRO A 72 -12.63 2.71 -27.37
N TYR A 73 -11.42 3.20 -27.06
CA TYR A 73 -10.35 3.41 -28.04
C TYR A 73 -9.47 2.17 -28.22
N LEU A 74 -9.30 1.35 -27.18
CA LEU A 74 -8.41 0.18 -27.20
C LEU A 74 -9.11 -1.13 -27.59
N LYS A 75 -10.44 -1.20 -27.50
CA LYS A 75 -11.23 -2.41 -27.80
C LYS A 75 -10.66 -3.65 -27.08
N SER A 76 -10.52 -4.78 -27.77
CA SER A 76 -10.00 -6.05 -27.23
C SER A 76 -8.56 -5.99 -26.71
N PHE A 77 -7.77 -4.97 -27.05
CA PHE A 77 -6.41 -4.80 -26.55
C PHE A 77 -6.34 -4.02 -25.22
N GLY A 78 -7.48 -3.52 -24.73
CA GLY A 78 -7.53 -2.72 -23.51
C GLY A 78 -7.00 -3.43 -22.27
N SER A 79 -7.20 -4.75 -22.16
CA SER A 79 -6.69 -5.57 -21.04
C SER A 79 -5.17 -5.78 -21.07
N LEU A 80 -4.52 -5.63 -22.22
CA LEU A 80 -3.06 -5.78 -22.32
C LEU A 80 -2.31 -4.62 -21.68
N VAL A 81 -2.91 -3.43 -21.62
CA VAL A 81 -2.28 -2.25 -21.02
C VAL A 81 -2.04 -2.48 -19.51
N PRO A 82 -3.06 -2.78 -18.68
CA PRO A 82 -2.82 -3.11 -17.27
C PRO A 82 -1.86 -4.28 -17.08
N PHE A 83 -1.96 -5.31 -17.92
CA PHE A 83 -1.06 -6.47 -17.86
C PHE A 83 0.42 -6.07 -18.05
N VAL A 84 0.73 -5.27 -19.08
CA VAL A 84 2.09 -4.79 -19.35
C VAL A 84 2.58 -3.85 -18.23
N LEU A 85 1.70 -2.98 -17.73
CA LEU A 85 2.03 -2.05 -16.63
C LEU A 85 2.34 -2.80 -15.33
N ILE A 86 1.52 -3.78 -14.95
CA ILE A 86 1.74 -4.65 -13.79
C ILE A 86 3.02 -5.47 -13.96
N GLY A 87 3.21 -6.09 -15.13
CA GLY A 87 4.42 -6.86 -15.44
C GLY A 87 5.69 -6.00 -15.37
N GLY A 88 5.65 -4.79 -15.94
CA GLY A 88 6.76 -3.83 -15.89
C GLY A 88 7.05 -3.37 -14.46
N SER A 89 6.02 -3.08 -13.66
CA SER A 89 6.16 -2.73 -12.25
C SER A 89 6.79 -3.87 -11.45
N PHE A 90 6.35 -5.11 -11.68
CA PHE A 90 6.94 -6.29 -11.05
C PHE A 90 8.43 -6.44 -11.39
N ILE A 91 8.81 -6.27 -12.66
CA ILE A 91 10.22 -6.29 -13.10
C ILE A 91 11.02 -5.18 -12.40
N ALA A 92 10.47 -3.97 -12.30
CA ALA A 92 11.12 -2.85 -11.61
C ALA A 92 11.34 -3.17 -10.11
N MET A 93 10.36 -3.80 -9.44
CA MET A 93 10.51 -4.26 -8.06
C MET A 93 11.58 -5.34 -7.92
N VAL A 94 11.64 -6.32 -8.82
CA VAL A 94 12.72 -7.33 -8.84
C VAL A 94 14.10 -6.65 -8.99
N MET A 95 14.19 -5.64 -9.86
CA MET A 95 15.42 -4.87 -10.04
C MET A 95 15.81 -4.04 -8.82
N ALA A 96 14.84 -3.56 -8.04
CA ALA A 96 15.08 -2.89 -6.76
C ALA A 96 15.70 -3.82 -5.71
N PHE A 97 15.39 -5.12 -5.74
CA PHE A 97 15.99 -6.09 -4.82
C PHE A 97 17.32 -6.68 -5.29
N ARG A 98 17.68 -6.49 -6.57
CA ARG A 98 18.90 -7.07 -7.13
C ARG A 98 20.16 -6.44 -6.51
N PRO A 99 21.06 -7.23 -5.89
CA PRO A 99 22.31 -6.72 -5.36
C PRO A 99 23.21 -6.25 -6.50
N THR A 100 23.89 -5.12 -6.33
CA THR A 100 24.89 -4.63 -7.28
C THR A 100 26.30 -4.92 -6.80
N SER A 101 27.17 -5.30 -7.73
CA SER A 101 28.57 -5.57 -7.46
C SER A 101 29.30 -4.31 -6.98
N LEU A 102 30.14 -4.45 -5.95
CA LEU A 102 31.00 -3.38 -5.41
C LEU A 102 31.86 -2.72 -6.51
N LYS A 103 32.33 -3.50 -7.49
CA LYS A 103 33.11 -2.98 -8.63
C LYS A 103 32.29 -2.03 -9.50
N GLN A 104 30.99 -2.28 -9.63
CA GLN A 104 30.08 -1.43 -10.40
C GLN A 104 29.71 -0.16 -9.61
N GLN A 105 29.61 -0.25 -8.28
CA GLN A 105 29.44 0.91 -7.41
C GLN A 105 30.64 1.85 -7.45
N ALA A 106 31.87 1.34 -7.36
CA ALA A 106 33.09 2.16 -7.37
C ALA A 106 33.27 2.98 -8.67
N ARG A 107 32.68 2.53 -9.78
CA ARG A 107 32.67 3.26 -11.06
C ARG A 107 31.57 4.33 -11.16
N GLN A 108 30.54 4.27 -10.31
CA GLN A 108 29.40 5.19 -10.36
C GLN A 108 29.65 6.41 -9.46
N ARG A 109 30.33 7.42 -10.00
CA ARG A 109 30.55 8.70 -9.30
C ARG A 109 29.36 9.67 -9.34
N GLN A 110 28.38 9.46 -10.23
CA GLN A 110 27.24 10.36 -10.40
C GLN A 110 25.97 9.59 -10.79
N PRO A 111 24.78 10.11 -10.43
CA PRO A 111 23.53 9.51 -10.86
C PRO A 111 23.40 9.60 -12.39
N HIS A 112 23.09 8.46 -13.00
CA HIS A 112 22.89 8.33 -14.45
C HIS A 112 21.74 9.21 -14.91
N ARG A 113 21.78 9.66 -16.18
CA ARG A 113 20.73 10.49 -16.77
C ARG A 113 19.33 9.88 -16.61
N TRP A 114 19.20 8.56 -16.77
CA TRP A 114 17.93 7.86 -16.60
C TRP A 114 17.38 7.94 -15.17
N GLN A 115 18.23 7.90 -14.14
CA GLN A 115 17.80 8.03 -12.74
C GLN A 115 17.23 9.43 -12.47
N ARG A 116 17.82 10.44 -13.10
CA ARG A 116 17.33 11.83 -13.01
C ARG A 116 15.97 11.99 -13.66
N VAL A 117 15.80 11.41 -14.86
CA VAL A 117 14.51 11.40 -15.57
C VAL A 117 13.45 10.69 -14.73
N LEU A 118 13.76 9.53 -14.17
CA LEU A 118 12.81 8.80 -13.31
C LEU A 118 12.46 9.56 -12.03
N LEU A 119 13.41 10.25 -11.39
CA LEU A 119 13.11 11.11 -10.25
C LEU A 119 12.12 12.21 -10.64
N VAL A 120 12.32 12.87 -11.79
CA VAL A 120 11.39 13.89 -12.30
C VAL A 120 10.02 13.29 -12.60
N LEU A 121 9.95 12.14 -13.26
CA LEU A 121 8.68 11.45 -13.52
C LEU A 121 7.97 11.05 -12.22
N THR A 122 8.71 10.57 -11.21
CA THR A 122 8.14 10.23 -9.90
C THR A 122 7.57 11.46 -9.21
N LEU A 123 8.27 12.60 -9.30
CA LEU A 123 7.76 13.89 -8.82
C LEU A 123 6.47 14.30 -9.53
N LEU A 124 6.35 14.10 -10.84
CA LEU A 124 5.11 14.38 -11.56
C LEU A 124 3.96 13.49 -11.07
N VAL A 125 4.22 12.21 -10.79
CA VAL A 125 3.22 11.29 -10.22
C VAL A 125 2.73 11.73 -8.84
N THR A 126 3.56 12.43 -8.05
CA THR A 126 3.10 12.99 -6.76
C THR A 126 1.95 14.00 -6.89
N ILE A 127 1.72 14.60 -8.08
CA ILE A 127 0.57 15.48 -8.31
C ILE A 127 -0.72 14.66 -8.18
N ALA A 128 -0.80 13.49 -8.81
CA ALA A 128 -1.96 12.60 -8.71
C ALA A 128 -2.16 12.10 -7.28
N GLY A 129 -1.10 11.65 -6.60
CA GLY A 129 -1.21 11.23 -5.21
C GLY A 129 -1.55 12.37 -4.24
N GLY A 130 -1.09 13.60 -4.52
CA GLY A 130 -1.47 14.79 -3.76
C GLY A 130 -2.96 15.14 -3.91
N ILE A 131 -3.53 14.94 -5.11
CA ILE A 131 -4.98 15.08 -5.35
C ILE A 131 -5.75 14.03 -4.54
N GLU A 132 -5.35 12.76 -4.61
CA GLU A 132 -6.01 11.69 -3.85
C GLU A 132 -5.83 11.85 -2.32
N PHE A 133 -4.67 12.34 -1.86
CA PHE A 133 -4.49 12.72 -0.45
C PHE A 133 -5.46 13.83 -0.05
N GLY A 134 -5.55 14.92 -0.82
CA GLY A 134 -6.51 16.00 -0.57
C GLY A 134 -7.96 15.50 -0.54
N ARG A 135 -8.32 14.63 -1.49
CA ARG A 135 -9.62 13.97 -1.54
C ARG A 135 -9.87 13.11 -0.30
N SER A 136 -8.90 12.31 0.14
CA SER A 136 -9.01 11.47 1.34
C SER A 136 -9.25 12.30 2.61
N VAL A 137 -8.59 13.45 2.74
CA VAL A 137 -8.79 14.38 3.85
C VAL A 137 -10.19 14.98 3.80
N VAL A 138 -10.65 15.45 2.64
CA VAL A 138 -12.00 16.01 2.50
C VAL A 138 -13.06 14.96 2.79
N MET A 139 -12.94 13.77 2.20
CA MET A 139 -13.92 12.68 2.38
C MET A 139 -13.97 12.15 3.82
N SER A 140 -12.90 12.32 4.60
CA SER A 140 -12.89 12.00 6.04
C SER A 140 -13.85 12.85 6.88
N PHE A 141 -14.36 13.97 6.34
CA PHE A 141 -15.32 14.86 7.01
C PHE A 141 -16.69 14.93 6.31
N LEU A 142 -16.88 14.16 5.24
CA LEU A 142 -18.16 14.06 4.53
C LEU A 142 -18.98 12.87 5.04
N PRO A 143 -20.29 12.80 4.71
CA PRO A 143 -21.08 11.60 4.97
C PRO A 143 -20.42 10.34 4.37
N PRO A 144 -20.57 9.18 5.03
CA PRO A 144 -19.95 7.95 4.60
C PRO A 144 -20.33 7.59 3.17
N GLN A 145 -19.34 7.22 2.37
CA GLN A 145 -19.51 6.68 1.04
C GLN A 145 -18.88 5.30 1.01
N PHE A 146 -19.72 4.29 0.81
CA PHE A 146 -19.25 2.94 0.55
C PHE A 146 -18.97 2.83 -0.94
N SER A 147 -17.79 2.38 -1.36
CA SER A 147 -17.47 2.21 -2.78
C SER A 147 -17.08 0.77 -3.13
N ASN A 148 -17.21 -0.15 -2.18
CA ASN A 148 -16.95 -1.58 -2.34
C ASN A 148 -17.75 -2.40 -1.30
N ASP A 149 -17.95 -3.68 -1.59
CA ASP A 149 -18.66 -4.62 -0.74
C ASP A 149 -17.90 -4.96 0.54
N GLY A 150 -16.57 -5.08 0.49
CA GLY A 150 -15.74 -5.36 1.66
C GLY A 150 -15.99 -4.39 2.81
N THR A 151 -15.81 -3.09 2.57
CA THR A 151 -15.99 -2.04 3.58
C THR A 151 -17.44 -1.94 4.03
N SER A 152 -18.39 -2.10 3.11
CA SER A 152 -19.81 -1.96 3.42
C SER A 152 -20.33 -3.15 4.25
N LEU A 153 -19.99 -4.38 3.86
CA LEU A 153 -20.29 -5.59 4.64
C LEU A 153 -19.59 -5.58 6.00
N ASP A 154 -18.33 -5.16 6.08
CA ASP A 154 -17.62 -5.03 7.37
C ASP A 154 -18.27 -3.95 8.27
N THR A 155 -18.80 -2.88 7.69
CA THR A 155 -19.52 -1.85 8.47
C THR A 155 -20.86 -2.37 8.97
N ASN A 156 -21.63 -3.06 8.12
CA ASN A 156 -22.86 -3.73 8.52
C ASN A 156 -22.61 -4.79 9.59
N ALA A 157 -21.50 -5.53 9.48
CA ALA A 157 -21.08 -6.50 10.48
C ALA A 157 -20.85 -5.87 11.86
N ALA A 158 -20.22 -4.70 11.90
CA ALA A 158 -20.02 -3.95 13.13
C ALA A 158 -21.36 -3.50 13.74
N VAL A 159 -22.32 -3.07 12.92
CA VAL A 159 -23.69 -2.72 13.36
C VAL A 159 -24.41 -3.94 13.92
N LEU A 160 -24.44 -5.06 13.19
CA LEU A 160 -25.05 -6.32 13.63
C LEU A 160 -24.47 -6.81 14.96
N LEU A 161 -23.17 -6.68 15.16
CA LEU A 161 -22.53 -7.03 16.42
C LEU A 161 -23.07 -6.20 17.59
N LEU A 162 -23.26 -4.89 17.40
CA LEU A 162 -23.83 -4.00 18.42
C LEU A 162 -25.30 -4.31 18.70
N GLU A 163 -26.03 -4.86 17.73
CA GLU A 163 -27.39 -5.37 17.90
C GLU A 163 -27.46 -6.74 18.59
N GLY A 164 -26.32 -7.36 18.91
CA GLY A 164 -26.25 -8.70 19.50
C GLY A 164 -26.51 -9.83 18.50
N ARG A 165 -26.41 -9.54 17.19
CA ARG A 165 -26.55 -10.50 16.09
C ARG A 165 -25.18 -11.03 15.68
N ASN A 166 -25.12 -12.24 15.11
CA ASN A 166 -23.86 -12.80 14.64
C ASN A 166 -23.61 -12.33 13.20
N PRO A 167 -22.57 -11.48 12.96
CA PRO A 167 -22.36 -10.89 11.64
C PRO A 167 -22.21 -11.93 10.51
N TYR A 168 -21.60 -13.09 10.77
CA TYR A 168 -21.35 -14.11 9.75
C TYR A 168 -22.62 -14.84 9.29
N THR A 169 -23.63 -14.95 10.17
CA THR A 169 -24.91 -15.57 9.82
C THR A 169 -25.91 -14.53 9.33
N ASP A 170 -25.92 -13.36 9.96
CA ASP A 170 -26.96 -12.35 9.82
C ASP A 170 -26.71 -11.30 8.73
N SER A 171 -25.46 -11.13 8.26
CA SER A 171 -25.18 -10.17 7.19
C SER A 171 -25.92 -10.52 5.90
N ASN A 172 -26.46 -9.49 5.25
CA ASN A 172 -27.20 -9.59 4.00
C ASN A 172 -27.06 -8.27 3.20
N MET A 173 -26.73 -8.38 1.91
CA MET A 173 -26.64 -7.24 1.01
C MET A 173 -27.95 -6.46 0.92
N LEU A 174 -29.10 -7.14 0.98
CA LEU A 174 -30.40 -6.47 0.88
C LEU A 174 -30.69 -5.55 2.07
N ASP A 175 -30.30 -5.95 3.27
CA ASP A 175 -30.47 -5.11 4.45
C ASP A 175 -29.57 -3.89 4.35
N LEU A 176 -28.33 -4.09 3.91
CA LEU A 176 -27.37 -3.03 3.67
C LEU A 176 -27.85 -2.05 2.58
N ALA A 177 -28.42 -2.52 1.47
CA ALA A 177 -29.01 -1.68 0.43
C ALA A 177 -30.24 -0.87 0.89
N ARG A 178 -30.95 -1.33 1.93
CA ARG A 178 -32.08 -0.59 2.54
C ARG A 178 -31.61 0.50 3.49
N HIS A 179 -30.50 0.28 4.19
CA HIS A 179 -29.99 1.21 5.20
C HIS A 179 -28.99 2.23 4.63
N PHE A 180 -28.26 1.85 3.58
CA PHE A 180 -27.20 2.65 3.00
C PHE A 180 -27.43 2.86 1.49
N PRO A 181 -27.15 4.06 0.96
CA PRO A 181 -27.28 4.35 -0.47
C PRO A 181 -26.12 3.74 -1.26
N ILE A 182 -26.10 2.41 -1.39
CA ILE A 182 -25.04 1.66 -2.05
C ILE A 182 -25.42 1.40 -3.49
N GLN A 183 -24.50 1.70 -4.41
CA GLN A 183 -24.69 1.37 -5.81
C GLN A 183 -24.45 -0.13 -6.02
N PRO A 184 -25.32 -0.85 -6.77
CA PRO A 184 -25.18 -2.29 -6.93
C PRO A 184 -23.88 -2.73 -7.61
N ASN A 185 -23.29 -1.89 -8.47
CA ASN A 185 -21.98 -2.15 -9.09
C ASN A 185 -20.78 -2.04 -8.12
N TRP A 186 -21.01 -1.61 -6.87
CA TRP A 186 -20.01 -1.66 -5.80
C TRP A 186 -20.00 -2.98 -5.04
N THR A 187 -20.77 -3.96 -5.51
CA THR A 187 -20.76 -5.30 -4.96
C THR A 187 -20.27 -6.32 -5.95
N THR A 188 -19.65 -7.37 -5.44
CA THR A 188 -19.15 -8.46 -6.27
C THR A 188 -20.33 -9.26 -6.81
N PRO A 189 -20.53 -9.30 -8.14
CA PRO A 189 -21.50 -10.20 -8.74
C PRO A 189 -21.02 -11.64 -8.58
N LEU A 190 -21.91 -12.50 -8.10
CA LEU A 190 -21.72 -13.94 -8.07
C LEU A 190 -22.29 -14.53 -9.36
N GLU A 191 -21.63 -15.55 -9.94
CA GLU A 191 -22.12 -16.28 -11.11
C GLU A 191 -23.30 -17.22 -10.76
N ARG A 192 -24.35 -16.66 -10.17
CA ARG A 192 -25.56 -17.32 -9.70
C ARG A 192 -26.78 -16.59 -10.24
N GLY A 193 -27.95 -17.24 -10.16
CA GLY A 193 -29.23 -16.64 -10.56
C GLY A 193 -29.17 -16.01 -11.95
N GLN A 194 -29.54 -14.74 -12.05
CA GLN A 194 -29.55 -13.96 -13.31
C GLN A 194 -28.15 -13.69 -13.88
N PHE A 195 -27.09 -13.83 -13.09
CA PHE A 195 -25.70 -13.71 -13.53
C PHE A 195 -25.02 -15.05 -13.86
N ALA A 196 -25.72 -16.17 -13.74
CA ALA A 196 -25.14 -17.49 -14.05
C ALA A 196 -24.71 -17.61 -15.52
N ASN A 197 -23.56 -18.26 -15.75
CA ASN A 197 -22.98 -18.55 -17.08
C ASN A 197 -22.69 -17.31 -17.96
N ARG A 198 -22.58 -16.12 -17.36
CA ARG A 198 -22.18 -14.92 -18.10
C ARG A 198 -20.67 -14.91 -18.31
N LEU A 199 -20.26 -14.50 -19.51
CA LEU A 199 -18.83 -14.31 -19.85
C LEU A 199 -18.38 -12.86 -19.65
N ASP A 200 -19.33 -11.92 -19.74
CA ASP A 200 -19.08 -10.49 -19.60
C ASP A 200 -19.55 -9.99 -18.25
N TYR A 201 -18.81 -9.01 -17.71
CA TYR A 201 -19.17 -8.34 -16.47
C TYR A 201 -20.51 -7.60 -16.62
N PRO A 202 -21.41 -7.64 -15.62
CA PRO A 202 -22.71 -6.99 -15.72
C PRO A 202 -22.59 -5.46 -15.88
N THR A 203 -23.48 -4.89 -16.69
CA THR A 203 -23.63 -3.43 -16.81
C THR A 203 -24.34 -2.84 -15.61
N LEU A 204 -24.22 -1.52 -15.38
CA LEU A 204 -24.89 -0.85 -14.26
C LEU A 204 -26.43 -1.01 -14.31
N VAL A 205 -27.01 -1.04 -15.51
CA VAL A 205 -28.46 -1.24 -15.69
C VAL A 205 -28.87 -2.65 -15.29
N GLU A 206 -28.07 -3.66 -15.66
CA GLU A 206 -28.32 -5.05 -15.26
C GLU A 206 -28.19 -5.21 -13.75
N PHE A 207 -27.14 -4.65 -13.16
CA PHE A 207 -26.95 -4.58 -11.71
C PHE A 207 -28.17 -4.01 -10.98
N GLN A 208 -28.68 -2.86 -11.43
CA GLN A 208 -29.86 -2.24 -10.82
C GLN A 208 -31.11 -3.10 -11.02
N THR A 209 -31.31 -3.67 -12.20
CA THR A 209 -32.49 -4.49 -12.52
C THR A 209 -32.54 -5.75 -11.65
N VAL A 210 -31.40 -6.41 -11.45
CA VAL A 210 -31.28 -7.59 -10.57
C VAL A 210 -31.50 -7.19 -9.12
N LEU A 211 -30.84 -6.13 -8.63
CA LEU A 211 -31.03 -5.66 -7.25
C LEU A 211 -32.50 -5.30 -6.95
N ASP A 212 -33.18 -4.62 -7.87
CA ASP A 212 -34.60 -4.26 -7.73
C ASP A 212 -35.50 -5.51 -7.67
N THR A 213 -35.12 -6.57 -8.39
CA THR A 213 -35.81 -7.87 -8.36
C THR A 213 -35.57 -8.57 -7.03
N ASP A 214 -34.33 -8.59 -6.56
CA ASP A 214 -33.91 -9.25 -5.32
C ASP A 214 -34.49 -8.55 -4.07
N LEU A 215 -34.55 -7.22 -4.08
CA LEU A 215 -35.19 -6.44 -3.01
C LEU A 215 -36.67 -6.80 -2.84
N LYS A 216 -37.37 -7.11 -3.94
CA LYS A 216 -38.78 -7.57 -3.93
C LYS A 216 -38.90 -9.04 -3.55
N ALA A 217 -37.99 -9.88 -4.02
CA ALA A 217 -37.97 -11.31 -3.73
C ALA A 217 -37.56 -11.62 -2.27
N GLY A 218 -36.78 -10.72 -1.65
CA GLY A 218 -36.24 -10.89 -0.30
C GLY A 218 -34.96 -11.73 -0.24
N THR A 219 -34.39 -12.11 -1.38
CA THR A 219 -33.15 -12.88 -1.48
C THR A 219 -32.28 -12.34 -2.61
N ALA A 220 -30.96 -12.29 -2.42
CA ALA A 220 -30.00 -11.78 -3.39
C ALA A 220 -28.87 -12.80 -3.70
N PRO A 221 -29.17 -13.94 -4.33
CA PRO A 221 -28.16 -14.96 -4.61
C PRO A 221 -27.07 -14.49 -5.61
N GLU A 222 -27.34 -13.45 -6.39
CA GLU A 222 -26.47 -12.82 -7.38
C GLU A 222 -25.38 -11.94 -6.77
N PHE A 223 -25.45 -11.60 -5.50
CA PHE A 223 -24.57 -10.62 -4.86
C PHE A 223 -23.85 -11.22 -3.65
N GLU A 224 -22.56 -10.89 -3.49
CA GLU A 224 -21.85 -11.20 -2.25
C GLU A 224 -22.54 -10.50 -1.08
N SER A 225 -23.10 -11.33 -0.19
CA SER A 225 -23.98 -10.88 0.88
C SER A 225 -23.42 -11.22 2.26
N LYS A 226 -22.36 -12.02 2.32
CA LYS A 226 -21.79 -12.55 3.56
C LYS A 226 -20.41 -11.96 3.81
N ILE A 227 -20.12 -11.80 5.08
CA ILE A 227 -18.79 -11.38 5.51
C ILE A 227 -17.84 -12.52 5.18
N SER A 228 -16.90 -12.20 4.31
CA SER A 228 -15.86 -13.15 3.93
C SER A 228 -14.60 -12.97 4.77
N TYR A 229 -14.40 -11.84 5.44
CA TYR A 229 -13.17 -11.51 6.16
C TYR A 229 -13.12 -12.04 7.60
N PRO A 230 -11.90 -12.28 8.15
CA PRO A 230 -11.71 -12.57 9.57
C PRO A 230 -12.16 -11.42 10.49
N ALA A 231 -12.56 -11.72 11.72
CA ALA A 231 -13.37 -10.83 12.55
C ALA A 231 -12.74 -9.48 12.91
N LEU A 232 -11.41 -9.36 12.90
CA LEU A 232 -10.77 -8.06 13.14
C LEU A 232 -11.11 -7.04 12.03
N SER A 233 -11.52 -7.48 10.84
CA SER A 233 -11.96 -6.57 9.77
C SER A 233 -13.06 -5.63 10.27
N PHE A 234 -14.17 -6.19 10.73
CA PHE A 234 -15.30 -5.41 11.24
C PHE A 234 -15.14 -4.95 12.69
N LEU A 235 -14.37 -5.65 13.54
CA LEU A 235 -14.14 -5.20 14.91
C LEU A 235 -13.42 -3.86 14.99
N THR A 236 -12.57 -3.53 14.01
CA THR A 236 -11.95 -2.21 13.92
C THR A 236 -12.95 -1.10 13.61
N LEU A 237 -14.12 -1.45 13.06
CA LEU A 237 -15.19 -0.53 12.68
C LEU A 237 -16.27 -0.37 13.76
N VAL A 238 -16.25 -1.20 14.82
CA VAL A 238 -17.20 -1.11 15.94
C VAL A 238 -17.25 0.27 16.59
N PRO A 239 -16.14 0.99 16.83
CA PRO A 239 -16.21 2.35 17.39
C PRO A 239 -17.01 3.29 16.50
N PHE A 240 -16.87 3.19 15.17
CA PHE A 240 -17.58 4.00 14.19
C PHE A 240 -19.08 3.71 14.22
N ALA A 241 -19.45 2.43 14.22
CA ALA A 241 -20.84 2.00 14.35
C ALA A 241 -21.47 2.43 15.70
N LEU A 242 -20.71 2.36 16.80
CA LEU A 242 -21.17 2.75 18.13
C LEU A 242 -21.55 4.23 18.20
N PHE A 243 -20.82 5.10 17.50
CA PHE A 243 -21.11 6.53 17.44
C PHE A 243 -22.07 6.92 16.29
N ASN A 244 -22.61 5.94 15.55
CA ASN A 244 -23.40 6.16 14.33
C ASN A 244 -22.66 7.02 13.28
N ASP A 245 -21.33 7.03 13.31
CA ASP A 245 -20.49 7.67 12.30
C ASP A 245 -19.80 6.58 11.51
N TYR A 246 -20.46 6.14 10.43
CA TYR A 246 -19.97 5.05 9.58
C TYR A 246 -18.84 5.47 8.64
N ASN A 247 -18.28 6.68 8.79
CA ASN A 247 -17.17 7.11 7.97
C ASN A 247 -15.86 6.51 8.48
N VAL A 248 -15.43 5.44 7.81
CA VAL A 248 -14.22 4.68 8.15
C VAL A 248 -12.94 5.23 7.52
N LEU A 249 -13.04 6.21 6.60
CA LEU A 249 -11.87 6.78 5.91
C LEU A 249 -10.83 7.39 6.86
N PRO A 250 -11.19 8.10 7.96
CA PRO A 250 -10.21 8.59 8.92
C PRO A 250 -9.30 7.49 9.47
N PHE A 251 -9.83 6.29 9.70
CA PHE A 251 -9.05 5.15 10.19
C PHE A 251 -8.02 4.65 9.16
N TYR A 252 -8.44 4.53 7.89
CA TYR A 252 -7.54 4.10 6.82
C TYR A 252 -6.50 5.16 6.47
N LEU A 253 -6.89 6.44 6.47
CA LEU A 253 -5.97 7.56 6.30
C LEU A 253 -4.93 7.58 7.42
N LEU A 254 -5.36 7.44 8.67
CA LEU A 254 -4.45 7.36 9.81
C LEU A 254 -3.50 6.15 9.67
N SER A 255 -4.01 4.99 9.26
CA SER A 255 -3.20 3.80 9.04
C SER A 255 -2.10 4.03 7.99
N TYR A 256 -2.42 4.71 6.89
CA TYR A 256 -1.41 5.02 5.87
C TYR A 256 -0.43 6.09 6.33
N LEU A 257 -0.89 7.15 7.02
CA LEU A 257 0.01 8.16 7.60
C LEU A 257 0.95 7.55 8.64
N LEU A 258 0.49 6.58 9.44
CA LEU A 258 1.34 5.84 10.38
C LEU A 258 2.39 5.01 9.64
N LEU A 259 2.03 4.33 8.54
CA LEU A 259 2.99 3.64 7.68
C LEU A 259 4.11 4.59 7.20
N VAL A 260 3.74 5.78 6.71
CA VAL A 260 4.71 6.79 6.25
C VAL A 260 5.57 7.32 7.40
N ALA A 261 4.98 7.62 8.56
CA ALA A 261 5.69 8.10 9.74
C ALA A 261 6.69 7.05 10.28
N ILE A 262 6.29 5.78 10.30
CA ILE A 262 7.15 4.66 10.68
C ILE A 262 8.30 4.52 9.68
N ALA A 263 8.03 4.54 8.38
CA ALA A 263 9.05 4.47 7.34
C ALA A 263 10.06 5.62 7.47
N TRP A 264 9.59 6.85 7.68
CA TRP A 264 10.42 8.03 7.91
C TRP A 264 11.34 7.90 9.13
N LYS A 265 10.82 7.31 10.22
CA LYS A 265 11.56 7.11 11.47
C LYS A 265 12.63 6.02 11.34
N VAL A 266 12.33 4.94 10.62
CA VAL A 266 13.21 3.76 10.51
C VAL A 266 14.31 3.96 9.47
N VAL A 267 14.03 4.71 8.40
CA VAL A 267 14.99 4.89 7.31
C VAL A 267 16.15 5.82 7.72
N ARG A 268 17.30 5.67 7.05
CA ARG A 268 18.45 6.58 7.23
C ARG A 268 18.05 8.03 6.84
N PRO A 269 18.60 9.07 7.50
CA PRO A 269 18.22 10.46 7.23
C PRO A 269 18.27 10.87 5.76
N GLU A 270 19.23 10.35 5.00
CA GLU A 270 19.45 10.65 3.57
C GLU A 270 18.36 10.06 2.65
N MET A 271 17.55 9.12 3.16
CA MET A 271 16.47 8.47 2.43
C MET A 271 15.08 9.01 2.81
N ARG A 272 15.00 9.93 3.77
CA ARG A 272 13.73 10.48 4.27
C ARG A 272 12.93 11.18 3.18
N MET A 273 13.59 11.97 2.32
CA MET A 273 12.93 12.62 1.18
C MET A 273 12.43 11.60 0.15
N TRP A 274 13.14 10.49 -0.04
CA TRP A 274 12.65 9.37 -0.86
C TRP A 274 11.39 8.74 -0.27
N VAL A 275 11.30 8.57 1.06
CA VAL A 275 10.09 8.05 1.68
C VAL A 275 8.89 8.94 1.40
N LEU A 276 9.00 10.26 1.57
CA LEU A 276 7.90 11.18 1.27
C LEU A 276 7.53 11.17 -0.20
N LEU A 277 8.54 11.20 -1.09
CA LEU A 277 8.33 11.16 -2.52
C LEU A 277 7.60 9.89 -2.95
N LEU A 278 8.07 8.72 -2.52
CA LEU A 278 7.49 7.43 -2.90
C LEU A 278 6.12 7.23 -2.25
N ALA A 279 5.92 7.66 -1.01
CA ALA A 279 4.61 7.61 -0.37
C ALA A 279 3.59 8.49 -1.10
N MET A 280 3.97 9.71 -1.49
CA MET A 280 3.10 10.60 -2.24
C MET A 280 2.90 10.12 -3.68
N ALA A 281 3.89 9.51 -4.32
CA ALA A 281 3.76 8.95 -5.68
C ALA A 281 2.98 7.63 -5.73
N ASN A 282 2.68 7.01 -4.58
CA ASN A 282 1.94 5.75 -4.54
C ASN A 282 0.43 5.98 -4.66
N VAL A 283 0.00 6.31 -5.88
CA VAL A 283 -1.41 6.61 -6.21
C VAL A 283 -2.32 5.46 -5.83
N SER A 284 -1.92 4.21 -6.06
CA SER A 284 -2.72 3.02 -5.70
C SER A 284 -3.00 2.89 -4.21
N MET A 285 -2.04 3.25 -3.34
CA MET A 285 -2.28 3.29 -1.89
C MET A 285 -3.21 4.43 -1.50
N TRP A 286 -3.11 5.60 -2.13
CA TRP A 286 -4.06 6.70 -1.87
C TRP A 286 -5.47 6.38 -2.36
N SER A 287 -5.60 5.84 -3.57
CA SER A 287 -6.85 5.32 -4.13
C SER A 287 -7.48 4.27 -3.21
N SER A 288 -6.67 3.34 -2.70
CA SER A 288 -7.12 2.36 -1.70
C SER A 288 -7.55 2.99 -0.37
N THR A 289 -6.91 4.10 0.04
CA THR A 289 -7.29 4.84 1.26
C THR A 289 -8.66 5.48 1.07
N VAL A 290 -8.86 6.15 -0.07
CA VAL A 290 -10.11 6.81 -0.45
C VAL A 290 -11.24 5.79 -0.60
N GLY A 291 -10.95 4.62 -1.15
CA GLY A 291 -11.89 3.51 -1.27
C GLY A 291 -12.20 2.80 0.05
N GLY A 292 -11.54 3.15 1.15
CA GLY A 292 -11.75 2.51 2.45
C GLY A 292 -11.28 1.05 2.50
N ASN A 293 -10.26 0.69 1.71
CA ASN A 293 -9.80 -0.68 1.60
C ASN A 293 -9.05 -1.12 2.87
N LEU A 294 -9.47 -2.25 3.44
CA LEU A 294 -8.81 -2.91 4.58
C LEU A 294 -7.33 -3.26 4.31
N ASP A 295 -6.91 -3.24 3.04
CA ASP A 295 -5.55 -3.54 2.62
C ASP A 295 -4.49 -2.69 3.31
N ILE A 296 -4.82 -1.42 3.61
CA ILE A 296 -3.90 -0.50 4.28
C ILE A 296 -3.65 -0.91 5.72
N PHE A 297 -4.71 -1.33 6.42
CA PHE A 297 -4.61 -1.71 7.82
C PHE A 297 -3.78 -2.99 7.99
N TYR A 298 -4.07 -4.06 7.25
CA TYR A 298 -3.25 -5.27 7.40
C TYR A 298 -1.82 -5.06 6.88
N THR A 299 -1.59 -4.20 5.88
CA THR A 299 -0.23 -3.84 5.43
C THR A 299 0.55 -3.15 6.55
N LEU A 300 -0.08 -2.25 7.32
CA LEU A 300 0.53 -1.66 8.52
C LEU A 300 0.94 -2.75 9.52
N LEU A 301 0.05 -3.69 9.81
CA LEU A 301 0.35 -4.79 10.74
C LEU A 301 1.51 -5.65 10.22
N ILE A 302 1.52 -6.04 8.95
CA ILE A 302 2.60 -6.81 8.33
C ILE A 302 3.92 -6.02 8.36
N VAL A 303 3.94 -4.73 8.05
CA VAL A 303 5.17 -3.92 8.19
C VAL A 303 5.70 -3.96 9.63
N MET A 304 4.82 -3.88 10.63
CA MET A 304 5.20 -3.97 12.03
C MET A 304 5.77 -5.34 12.41
N VAL A 305 5.25 -6.44 11.84
CA VAL A 305 5.79 -7.79 12.05
C VAL A 305 7.28 -7.86 11.64
N TRP A 306 7.67 -7.21 10.54
CA TRP A 306 9.03 -7.25 9.99
C TRP A 306 9.97 -6.29 10.68
N LEU A 307 9.48 -5.09 11.05
CA LEU A 307 10.27 -4.09 11.78
C LEU A 307 10.56 -4.51 13.22
N LEU A 308 9.61 -5.21 13.85
CA LEU A 308 9.75 -5.68 15.22
C LEU A 308 10.22 -7.14 15.31
N ARG A 309 10.79 -7.70 14.22
CA ARG A 309 11.22 -9.11 14.16
C ARG A 309 12.16 -9.55 15.27
N ASP A 310 12.99 -8.65 15.80
CA ASP A 310 13.90 -8.94 16.91
C ASP A 310 13.17 -9.03 18.27
N ARG A 311 11.93 -8.53 18.35
CA ARG A 311 11.09 -8.60 19.55
C ARG A 311 10.00 -9.66 19.38
N ARG A 312 10.26 -10.86 19.91
CA ARG A 312 9.37 -12.03 19.88
C ARG A 312 7.88 -11.70 19.99
N TRP A 313 7.50 -11.07 21.10
CA TRP A 313 6.09 -10.81 21.43
C TRP A 313 5.44 -9.85 20.44
N TYR A 314 6.03 -8.68 20.21
CA TYR A 314 5.41 -7.69 19.33
C TYR A 314 5.28 -8.20 17.90
N SER A 315 6.33 -8.81 17.34
CA SER A 315 6.28 -9.39 15.99
C SER A 315 5.18 -10.46 15.87
N ALA A 316 5.05 -11.36 16.85
CA ALA A 316 4.03 -12.40 16.82
C ALA A 316 2.60 -11.85 17.05
N ILE A 317 2.43 -10.86 17.92
CA ILE A 317 1.14 -10.20 18.16
C ILE A 317 0.66 -9.49 16.89
N PHE A 318 1.50 -8.69 16.25
CA PHE A 318 1.14 -8.02 14.98
C PHE A 318 0.84 -9.03 13.88
N LEU A 319 1.50 -10.19 13.86
CA LEU A 319 1.18 -11.25 12.90
C LEU A 319 -0.22 -11.81 13.21
N GLY A 320 -0.51 -12.16 14.46
CA GLY A 320 -1.83 -12.64 14.86
C GLY A 320 -2.95 -11.66 14.54
N LEU A 321 -2.73 -10.35 14.75
CA LEU A 321 -3.66 -9.30 14.35
C LEU A 321 -3.85 -9.25 12.82
N ALA A 322 -2.77 -9.33 12.04
CA ALA A 322 -2.88 -9.33 10.57
C ALA A 322 -3.65 -10.57 10.06
N LEU A 323 -3.40 -11.75 10.64
CA LEU A 323 -4.13 -12.98 10.33
C LEU A 323 -5.62 -12.87 10.70
N ALA A 324 -5.92 -12.13 11.77
CA ALA A 324 -7.27 -11.87 12.23
C ALA A 324 -8.00 -10.77 11.44
N SER A 325 -7.31 -10.00 10.57
CA SER A 325 -7.93 -8.93 9.78
C SER A 325 -8.20 -9.33 8.34
N LYS A 326 -7.28 -10.01 7.65
CA LYS A 326 -7.43 -10.34 6.22
C LYS A 326 -6.71 -11.62 5.86
N GLN A 327 -7.34 -12.49 5.05
CA GLN A 327 -6.77 -13.79 4.67
C GLN A 327 -5.49 -13.65 3.83
N ILE A 328 -5.33 -12.53 3.11
CA ILE A 328 -4.10 -12.25 2.35
C ILE A 328 -2.87 -12.25 3.28
N ALA A 329 -3.03 -11.88 4.56
CA ALA A 329 -1.96 -11.96 5.54
C ALA A 329 -1.45 -13.40 5.77
N TRP A 330 -2.26 -14.43 5.50
CA TRP A 330 -1.89 -15.83 5.71
C TRP A 330 -0.78 -16.27 4.76
N PHE A 331 -0.68 -15.67 3.57
CA PHE A 331 0.40 -15.93 2.62
C PHE A 331 1.77 -15.46 3.14
N PHE A 332 1.82 -14.63 4.18
CA PHE A 332 3.06 -14.19 4.80
C PHE A 332 3.59 -15.18 5.85
N ILE A 333 2.76 -16.14 6.31
CA ILE A 333 3.14 -17.13 7.33
C ILE A 333 4.38 -17.95 6.91
N PRO A 334 4.44 -18.56 5.70
CA PRO A 334 5.60 -19.37 5.32
C PRO A 334 6.90 -18.57 5.33
N PHE A 335 6.87 -17.33 4.82
CA PHE A 335 8.03 -16.45 4.80
C PHE A 335 8.47 -16.05 6.21
N TYR A 336 7.51 -15.76 7.09
CA TYR A 336 7.77 -15.46 8.49
C TYR A 336 8.42 -16.65 9.20
N ILE A 337 7.90 -17.86 9.02
CA ILE A 337 8.45 -19.09 9.60
C ILE A 337 9.89 -19.32 9.13
N ILE A 338 10.13 -19.22 7.82
CA ILE A 338 11.47 -19.42 7.24
C ILE A 338 12.45 -18.37 7.78
N MET A 339 12.03 -17.10 7.86
CA MET A 339 12.85 -16.03 8.42
C MET A 339 13.22 -16.32 9.88
N VAL A 340 12.23 -16.61 10.72
CA VAL A 340 12.45 -16.84 12.15
C VAL A 340 13.28 -18.11 12.37
N ALA A 341 13.02 -19.17 11.60
CA ALA A 341 13.74 -20.44 11.74
C ALA A 341 15.22 -20.27 11.39
N ARG A 342 15.54 -19.47 10.35
CA ARG A 342 16.92 -19.20 9.94
C ARG A 342 17.66 -18.25 10.89
N GLN A 343 16.97 -17.29 11.50
CA GLN A 343 17.61 -16.26 12.32
C GLN A 343 17.66 -16.60 13.81
N TYR A 344 16.63 -17.27 14.33
CA TYR A 344 16.46 -17.53 15.78
C TYR A 344 16.21 -19.01 16.11
N GLY A 345 16.14 -19.88 15.09
CA GLY A 345 15.95 -21.33 15.25
C GLY A 345 14.50 -21.78 15.22
N PHE A 346 14.30 -23.08 14.95
CA PHE A 346 12.96 -23.67 14.74
C PHE A 346 12.04 -23.58 15.97
N LYS A 347 12.60 -23.73 17.18
CA LYS A 347 11.85 -23.61 18.43
C LYS A 347 11.20 -22.23 18.57
N GLU A 348 11.92 -21.18 18.18
CA GLU A 348 11.39 -19.81 18.20
C GLU A 348 10.24 -19.64 17.21
N SER A 349 10.33 -20.23 16.02
CA SER A 349 9.25 -20.20 15.04
C SER A 349 7.96 -20.80 15.60
N ILE A 350 8.04 -21.94 16.28
CA ILE A 350 6.86 -22.57 16.92
C ILE A 350 6.24 -21.64 17.96
N TYR A 351 7.05 -21.05 18.85
CA TYR A 351 6.51 -20.14 19.87
C TYR A 351 5.81 -18.92 19.27
N ARG A 352 6.40 -18.30 18.26
CA ARG A 352 5.81 -17.13 17.62
C ARG A 352 4.54 -17.47 16.84
N LEU A 353 4.50 -18.63 16.18
CA LEU A 353 3.27 -19.14 15.57
C LEU A 353 2.20 -19.44 16.60
N ALA A 354 2.56 -20.04 17.74
CA ALA A 354 1.61 -20.31 18.81
C ALA A 354 1.00 -19.00 19.35
N ILE A 355 1.82 -17.96 19.55
CA ILE A 355 1.33 -16.62 19.95
C ILE A 355 0.43 -16.02 18.88
N ALA A 356 0.89 -15.96 17.63
CA ALA A 356 0.12 -15.37 16.52
C ALA A 356 -1.21 -16.12 16.29
N GLY A 357 -1.16 -17.45 16.29
CA GLY A 357 -2.33 -18.32 16.18
C GLY A 357 -3.29 -18.16 17.36
N SER A 358 -2.78 -18.02 18.59
CA SER A 358 -3.64 -17.78 19.76
C SER A 358 -4.35 -16.44 19.68
N ILE A 359 -3.68 -15.37 19.24
CA ILE A 359 -4.32 -14.06 19.04
C ILE A 359 -5.35 -14.14 17.91
N GLY A 360 -4.99 -14.76 16.78
CA GLY A 360 -5.89 -14.95 15.65
C GLY A 360 -7.15 -15.73 16.05
N LEU A 361 -6.98 -16.84 16.75
CA LEU A 361 -8.08 -17.65 17.26
C LEU A 361 -8.90 -16.89 18.30
N ALA A 362 -8.29 -16.22 19.27
CA ALA A 362 -9.03 -15.50 20.31
C ALA A 362 -9.99 -14.44 19.75
N ILE A 363 -9.62 -13.80 18.64
CA ILE A 363 -10.45 -12.80 17.96
C ILE A 363 -11.59 -13.44 17.16
N ASN A 364 -11.32 -14.56 16.48
CA ASN A 364 -12.27 -15.19 15.55
C ASN A 364 -13.19 -16.22 16.22
N LEU A 365 -12.74 -16.87 17.29
CA LEU A 365 -13.43 -17.98 17.96
C LEU A 365 -14.85 -17.63 18.43
N PRO A 366 -15.15 -16.43 18.98
CA PRO A 366 -16.51 -16.06 19.40
C PRO A 366 -17.55 -16.07 18.28
N PHE A 367 -17.10 -16.07 17.02
CA PHE A 367 -17.97 -16.03 15.84
C PHE A 367 -18.08 -17.37 15.11
N ILE A 368 -17.21 -18.33 15.47
CA ILE A 368 -17.17 -19.68 14.91
C ILE A 368 -18.03 -20.65 15.73
N LEU A 369 -18.06 -20.46 17.06
CA LEU A 369 -18.87 -21.21 18.01
C LEU A 369 -20.29 -20.63 18.07
#